data_AF-A0A9D8L110-F1
#
_entry.id   AF-A0A9D8L110-F1
#
_cell.length_a   1.000
_cell.length_b   1.000
_cell.length_c   1.000
_cell.angle_alpha   90.00
_cell.angle_beta   90.00
_cell.angle_gamma   90.00
#
_symmetry.space_group_name_H-M   'P 1'
#
loop_
_entity.id
_entity.type
_entity.pdbx_description
1 polymer ?
#
loop_
_entity_poly.entity_id
_entity_poly.type
_entity_poly.pdbx_seq_one_letter_code
_entity_poly.pdbx_strand_id
1 'polypeptide(L)'
;MRVSPRRLTVLASLDVAGSTRLMEADERGMLAEFAEVRAQVLEPSVEVHSGNLFKMMGDGGLIEFASVEDGVRWGIDFQVAMGRRNEGRARPMVFRVGIGLADVFVEGNDRFGAAVGFVVRLQQVAQPGGIAITHSVRWQLAKDLAAAFDRTQWVELKGMDEQFEVWLWRMPGEEMAADSTAIGMGHRPLGQPIAPAAPPQAARGPTEGVEGDHPSIAVLPFDNMSGDPVAGSIADGIVEEMTATLSRVRDFTVIARNSAYAYKDRPKDVRQISRELGARYILEGSLRKAGNRVRITAQLIDAVRGTHLWADSYDGVLDNLFDFDDEIAERVAGAIQPSIRAAEIALARGKRPENLAAYDLVLRALPHLWANRYDDNLEAIRLLDEARRLDPGYARATALAAWARGQHIVYNWASDTEATRAEGRRLIEEATHSIGDDPMALTALATACSLVLADLDRA
;
A
#
# COMPACT_ATOMS: atom_id res chain seq x y z
N MET A 1 0.71 16.12 -24.86
CA MET A 1 -0.44 16.28 -23.93
C MET A 1 0.06 17.08 -22.73
N ARG A 2 -0.57 18.21 -22.37
CA ARG A 2 -0.13 19.01 -21.22
C ARG A 2 -0.48 18.24 -19.95
N VAL A 3 0.53 17.85 -19.17
CA VAL A 3 0.35 17.26 -17.84
C VAL A 3 -0.43 18.25 -16.99
N SER A 4 -1.52 17.82 -16.36
CA SER A 4 -2.29 18.66 -15.43
C SER A 4 -1.35 19.19 -14.35
N PRO A 5 -1.34 20.51 -14.09
CA PRO A 5 -0.37 21.10 -13.18
C PRO A 5 -0.56 20.53 -11.77
N ARG A 6 0.55 20.10 -11.16
CA ARG A 6 0.61 19.83 -9.72
C ARG A 6 0.47 21.15 -8.98
N ARG A 7 -0.30 21.15 -7.91
CA ARG A 7 -0.48 22.30 -7.03
C ARG A 7 -0.42 21.85 -5.59
N LEU A 8 0.48 22.45 -4.83
CA LEU A 8 0.44 22.39 -3.38
C LEU A 8 -0.74 23.25 -2.90
N THR A 9 -1.64 22.65 -2.13
CA THR A 9 -2.84 23.30 -1.61
C THR A 9 -3.11 22.84 -0.18
N VAL A 10 -4.05 23.48 0.49
CA VAL A 10 -4.59 23.00 1.76
C VAL A 10 -5.85 22.21 1.47
N LEU A 11 -5.95 21.00 2.00
CA LEU A 11 -7.15 20.20 1.96
C LEU A 11 -7.71 20.01 3.35
N ALA A 12 -9.03 20.08 3.46
CA ALA A 12 -9.78 19.62 4.61
C ALA A 12 -10.70 18.46 4.20
N SER A 13 -10.73 17.43 5.03
CA SER A 13 -11.70 16.34 4.95
C SER A 13 -12.58 16.36 6.19
N LEU A 14 -13.87 16.09 6.01
CA LEU A 14 -14.82 15.94 7.10
C LEU A 14 -15.66 14.67 6.96
N ASP A 15 -16.01 14.04 8.08
CA ASP A 15 -17.03 12.99 8.16
C ASP A 15 -17.93 13.15 9.39
N VAL A 16 -19.10 12.51 9.35
CA VAL A 16 -19.99 12.37 10.49
C VAL A 16 -19.45 11.26 11.42
N ALA A 17 -19.23 11.62 12.68
CA ALA A 17 -18.79 10.66 13.70
C ALA A 17 -19.87 9.61 13.97
N GLY A 18 -19.51 8.33 13.86
CA GLY A 18 -20.42 7.21 14.15
C GLY A 18 -21.46 6.91 13.06
N SER A 19 -21.23 7.36 11.81
CA SER A 19 -22.16 7.23 10.68
C SER A 19 -22.70 5.81 10.47
N THR A 20 -21.88 4.76 10.65
CA THR A 20 -22.29 3.35 10.49
C THR A 20 -23.42 2.95 11.45
N ARG A 21 -23.37 3.36 12.73
CA ARG A 21 -24.41 3.03 13.72
C ARG A 21 -25.67 3.89 13.57
N LEU A 22 -25.52 5.10 13.03
CA LEU A 22 -26.64 6.03 12.79
C LEU A 22 -27.42 5.65 11.51
N MET A 23 -26.72 5.21 10.45
CA MET A 23 -27.32 4.73 9.19
C MET A 23 -28.15 3.45 9.37
N GLU A 24 -27.71 2.53 10.24
CA GLU A 24 -28.47 1.30 10.56
C GLU A 24 -29.81 1.58 11.27
N ALA A 25 -29.96 2.74 11.91
CA ALA A 25 -31.14 3.09 12.69
C ALA A 25 -32.17 3.95 11.93
N ASP A 26 -31.72 4.90 11.09
CA ASP A 26 -32.58 5.76 10.26
C ASP A 26 -31.79 6.44 9.12
N GLU A 27 -31.56 5.70 8.03
CA GLU A 27 -30.81 6.16 6.86
C GLU A 27 -31.42 7.42 6.20
N ARG A 28 -32.75 7.49 6.07
CA ARG A 28 -33.43 8.62 5.41
C ARG A 28 -33.40 9.88 6.26
N GLY A 29 -33.57 9.76 7.58
CA GLY A 29 -33.46 10.89 8.51
C GLY A 29 -32.07 11.48 8.53
N MET A 30 -31.03 10.63 8.53
CA MET A 30 -29.64 11.08 8.53
C MET A 30 -29.26 11.82 7.24
N LEU A 31 -29.67 11.30 6.07
CA LEU A 31 -29.43 11.97 4.79
C LEU A 31 -30.12 13.33 4.70
N ALA A 32 -31.34 13.45 5.22
CA ALA A 32 -32.07 14.73 5.26
C ALA A 32 -31.40 15.73 6.21
N GLU A 33 -30.98 15.28 7.40
CA GLU A 33 -30.27 16.13 8.35
C GLU A 33 -28.91 16.57 7.82
N PHE A 34 -28.17 15.69 7.16
CA PHE A 34 -26.89 16.03 6.53
C PHE A 34 -27.07 17.04 5.38
N ALA A 35 -28.11 16.88 4.57
CA ALA A 35 -28.45 17.85 3.53
C ALA A 35 -28.79 19.24 4.11
N GLU A 36 -29.47 19.28 5.26
CA GLU A 36 -29.75 20.53 5.98
C GLU A 36 -28.46 21.17 6.52
N VAL A 37 -27.62 20.40 7.21
CA VAL A 37 -26.31 20.87 7.70
C VAL A 37 -25.46 21.40 6.55
N ARG A 38 -25.46 20.69 5.43
CA ARG A 38 -24.73 21.08 4.23
C ARG A 38 -25.16 22.48 3.76
N ALA A 39 -26.46 22.69 3.56
CA ALA A 39 -26.99 23.93 3.02
C ALA A 39 -26.92 25.11 4.00
N GLN A 40 -27.11 24.86 5.30
CA GLN A 40 -27.21 25.92 6.31
C GLN A 40 -25.89 26.27 6.99
N VAL A 41 -24.93 25.33 7.05
CA VAL A 41 -23.69 25.50 7.82
C VAL A 41 -22.47 25.26 6.94
N LEU A 42 -22.37 24.11 6.27
CA LEU A 42 -21.16 23.73 5.55
C LEU A 42 -20.86 24.67 4.38
N GLU A 43 -21.76 24.77 3.40
CA GLU A 43 -21.54 25.59 2.19
C GLU A 43 -21.34 27.08 2.54
N PRO A 44 -22.15 27.71 3.42
CA PRO A 44 -21.91 29.10 3.83
C PRO A 44 -20.58 29.31 4.55
N SER A 45 -20.17 28.39 5.45
CA SER A 45 -18.89 28.52 6.16
C SER A 45 -17.70 28.38 5.21
N VAL A 46 -17.78 27.49 4.23
CA VAL A 46 -16.75 27.32 3.19
C VAL A 46 -16.61 28.60 2.37
N GLU A 47 -17.72 29.22 1.97
CA GLU A 47 -17.71 30.46 1.19
C GLU A 47 -17.07 31.64 1.94
N VAL A 48 -17.37 31.80 3.24
CA VAL A 48 -16.79 32.85 4.10
C VAL A 48 -15.25 32.76 4.13
N HIS A 49 -14.71 31.55 4.13
CA HIS A 49 -13.26 31.29 4.17
C HIS A 49 -12.65 31.08 2.77
N SER A 50 -13.36 31.47 1.70
CA SER A 50 -12.91 31.33 0.31
C SER A 50 -12.47 29.91 -0.06
N GLY A 51 -13.07 28.90 0.59
CA GLY A 51 -12.82 27.50 0.30
C GLY A 51 -13.60 27.02 -0.92
N ASN A 52 -13.14 25.90 -1.49
CA ASN A 52 -13.83 25.22 -2.59
C ASN A 52 -14.22 23.82 -2.15
N LEU A 53 -15.50 23.62 -1.84
CA LEU A 53 -16.08 22.29 -1.60
C LEU A 53 -16.20 21.57 -2.94
N PHE A 54 -15.27 20.65 -3.19
CA PHE A 54 -15.10 20.08 -4.52
C PHE A 54 -15.62 18.65 -4.65
N LYS A 55 -15.82 17.95 -3.53
CA LYS A 55 -16.35 16.59 -3.51
C LYS A 55 -17.15 16.29 -2.25
N MET A 56 -18.27 15.60 -2.43
CA MET A 56 -19.08 15.05 -1.36
C MET A 56 -18.98 13.52 -1.35
N MET A 57 -18.96 12.93 -0.16
CA MET A 57 -18.79 11.50 0.06
C MET A 57 -19.87 11.02 1.03
N GLY A 58 -21.15 11.06 0.63
CA GLY A 58 -22.28 10.55 1.44
C GLY A 58 -22.45 11.21 2.81
N ASP A 59 -21.66 10.79 3.79
CA ASP A 59 -21.54 11.27 5.17
C ASP A 59 -20.34 12.21 5.39
N GLY A 60 -19.66 12.64 4.33
CA GLY A 60 -18.49 13.51 4.41
C GLY A 60 -18.26 14.41 3.20
N GLY A 61 -17.17 15.17 3.23
CA GLY A 61 -16.82 16.13 2.18
C GLY A 61 -15.34 16.49 2.15
N LEU A 62 -14.88 16.94 0.98
CA LEU A 62 -13.52 17.42 0.73
C LEU A 62 -13.54 18.86 0.23
N ILE A 63 -12.73 19.69 0.90
CA ILE A 63 -12.68 21.13 0.68
C ILE A 63 -11.23 21.53 0.46
N GLU A 64 -11.02 22.42 -0.50
CA GLU A 64 -9.71 23.00 -0.78
C GLU A 64 -9.67 24.46 -0.30
N PHE A 65 -8.55 24.86 0.31
CA PHE A 65 -8.26 26.24 0.68
C PHE A 65 -6.93 26.69 0.07
N ALA A 66 -6.86 27.97 -0.28
CA ALA A 66 -5.64 28.59 -0.80
C ALA A 66 -4.59 28.86 0.28
N SER A 67 -5.00 28.93 1.57
CA SER A 67 -4.11 29.20 2.69
C SER A 67 -4.37 28.27 3.88
N VAL A 68 -3.32 28.03 4.67
CA VAL A 68 -3.36 27.21 5.90
C VAL A 68 -4.24 27.88 6.95
N GLU A 69 -4.13 29.21 7.04
CA GLU A 69 -4.89 30.00 7.99
C GLU A 69 -6.40 29.90 7.73
N ASP A 70 -6.83 30.06 6.48
CA ASP A 70 -8.25 29.98 6.11
C ASP A 70 -8.83 28.58 6.34
N GLY A 71 -8.08 27.53 5.97
CA GLY A 71 -8.52 26.16 6.18
C GLY A 71 -8.71 25.83 7.66
N VAL A 72 -7.78 26.27 8.52
CA VAL A 72 -7.87 26.02 9.97
C VAL A 72 -8.95 26.88 10.63
N ARG A 73 -9.09 28.17 10.25
CA ARG A 73 -10.16 29.04 10.75
C ARG A 73 -11.54 28.52 10.34
N TRP A 74 -11.69 28.07 9.10
CA TRP A 74 -12.89 27.37 8.65
C TRP A 74 -13.20 26.17 9.54
N GLY A 75 -12.22 25.30 9.79
CA GLY A 75 -12.42 24.12 10.62
C GLY A 75 -12.94 24.45 12.01
N ILE A 76 -12.39 25.48 12.66
CA ILE A 76 -12.82 25.94 13.98
C ILE A 76 -14.23 26.54 13.91
N ASP A 77 -14.48 27.45 12.97
CA ASP A 77 -15.78 28.11 12.84
C ASP A 77 -16.90 27.11 12.51
N PHE A 78 -16.60 26.14 11.65
CA PHE A 78 -17.51 25.04 11.33
C PHE A 78 -17.83 24.20 12.56
N GLN A 79 -16.83 23.78 13.34
CA GLN A 79 -17.05 23.01 14.55
C GLN A 79 -17.86 23.82 15.58
N VAL A 80 -17.55 25.10 15.79
CA VAL A 80 -18.30 26.00 16.69
C VAL A 80 -19.76 26.17 16.24
N ALA A 81 -20.01 26.35 14.95
CA ALA A 81 -21.36 26.45 14.40
C ALA A 81 -22.14 25.14 14.61
N MET A 82 -21.50 23.99 14.40
CA MET A 82 -22.09 22.68 14.66
C MET A 82 -22.38 22.45 16.15
N GLY A 83 -21.49 22.87 17.05
CA GLY A 83 -21.72 22.84 18.49
C GLY A 83 -22.99 23.59 18.88
N ARG A 84 -23.11 24.85 18.43
CA ARG A 84 -24.32 25.68 18.67
C ARG A 84 -25.58 25.06 18.09
N ARG A 85 -25.52 24.48 16.88
CA ARG A 85 -26.67 23.80 16.26
C ARG A 85 -27.10 22.57 17.06
N ASN A 86 -26.14 21.86 17.64
CA ASN A 86 -26.34 20.63 18.39
C ASN A 86 -26.82 20.87 19.83
N GLU A 87 -26.71 22.09 20.36
CA GLU A 87 -27.22 22.44 21.69
C GLU A 87 -28.71 22.08 21.84
N GLY A 88 -29.03 21.29 22.87
CA GLY A 88 -30.39 20.87 23.19
C GLY A 88 -31.00 19.81 22.25
N ARG A 89 -30.25 19.30 21.27
CA ARG A 89 -30.73 18.21 20.39
C ARG A 89 -30.57 16.85 21.05
N ALA A 90 -31.61 16.00 20.94
CA ALA A 90 -31.57 14.63 21.45
C ALA A 90 -30.62 13.71 20.69
N ARG A 91 -30.34 14.01 19.41
CA ARG A 91 -29.40 13.28 18.55
C ARG A 91 -28.52 14.30 17.82
N PRO A 92 -27.39 14.72 18.41
CA PRO A 92 -26.50 15.68 17.77
C PRO A 92 -25.75 15.05 16.59
N MET A 93 -25.64 15.78 15.47
CA MET A 93 -24.82 15.37 14.34
C MET A 93 -23.43 15.97 14.52
N VAL A 94 -22.46 15.13 14.87
CA VAL A 94 -21.11 15.56 15.24
C VAL A 94 -20.13 15.20 14.12
N PHE A 95 -19.26 16.14 13.76
CA PHE A 95 -18.30 15.97 12.68
C PHE A 95 -16.87 15.82 13.20
N ARG A 96 -16.03 15.11 12.45
CA ARG A 96 -14.57 15.15 12.61
C ARG A 96 -13.97 15.84 11.41
N VAL A 97 -12.89 16.59 11.61
CA VAL A 97 -12.20 17.32 10.55
C VAL A 97 -10.71 16.99 10.56
N GLY A 98 -10.15 16.72 9.39
CA GLY A 98 -8.71 16.58 9.16
C GLY A 98 -8.23 17.64 8.18
N ILE A 99 -7.14 18.36 8.49
CA ILE A 99 -6.59 19.42 7.63
C ILE A 99 -5.11 19.17 7.38
N GLY A 100 -4.71 19.13 6.12
CA GLY A 100 -3.34 18.87 5.71
C GLY A 100 -2.92 19.67 4.47
N LEU A 101 -1.61 19.86 4.33
CA LEU A 101 -1.04 20.27 3.05
C LEU A 101 -1.05 19.07 2.11
N ALA A 102 -1.44 19.32 0.87
CA ALA A 102 -1.55 18.28 -0.14
C ALA A 102 -1.00 18.78 -1.46
N ASP A 103 -0.05 18.04 -2.01
CA ASP A 103 0.37 18.19 -3.40
C ASP A 103 -0.55 17.35 -4.28
N VAL A 104 -1.39 18.02 -5.06
CA VAL A 104 -2.47 17.41 -5.82
C VAL A 104 -2.38 17.74 -7.30
N PHE A 105 -2.87 16.82 -8.12
CA PHE A 105 -3.23 17.11 -9.51
C PHE A 105 -4.61 17.75 -9.54
N VAL A 106 -4.73 18.85 -10.26
CA VAL A 106 -6.01 19.55 -10.48
C VAL A 106 -6.50 19.23 -11.88
N GLU A 107 -7.66 18.59 -11.97
CA GLU A 107 -8.34 18.33 -13.25
C GLU A 107 -9.81 18.74 -13.13
N GLY A 108 -10.19 19.76 -13.90
CA GLY A 108 -11.52 20.38 -13.78
C GLY A 108 -11.76 20.91 -12.38
N ASN A 109 -12.77 20.35 -11.69
CA ASN A 109 -13.08 20.68 -10.30
C ASN A 109 -12.74 19.56 -9.30
N ASP A 110 -11.96 18.53 -9.65
CA ASP A 110 -11.57 17.49 -8.68
C ASP A 110 -10.05 17.55 -8.39
N ARG A 111 -9.65 17.02 -7.22
CA ARG A 111 -8.26 16.99 -6.73
C ARG A 111 -7.85 15.54 -6.54
N PHE A 112 -6.69 15.18 -7.07
CA PHE A 112 -6.19 13.81 -7.08
C PHE A 112 -4.78 13.71 -6.51
N GLY A 113 -4.46 12.57 -5.90
CA GLY A 113 -3.12 12.26 -5.42
C GLY A 113 -3.13 11.57 -4.05
N ALA A 114 -1.99 10.99 -3.68
CA ALA A 114 -1.82 10.30 -2.40
C ALA A 114 -2.14 11.21 -1.20
N ALA A 115 -1.85 12.50 -1.32
CA ALA A 115 -2.12 13.48 -0.27
C ALA A 115 -3.62 13.69 0.01
N VAL A 116 -4.52 13.43 -0.95
CA VAL A 116 -5.97 13.45 -0.70
C VAL A 116 -6.34 12.30 0.24
N GLY A 117 -5.84 11.10 -0.04
CA GLY A 117 -6.07 9.92 0.80
C GLY A 117 -5.47 10.04 2.19
N PHE A 118 -4.35 10.77 2.32
CA PHE A 118 -3.77 11.14 3.61
C PHE A 118 -4.72 12.01 4.44
N VAL A 119 -5.22 13.11 3.86
CA VAL A 119 -6.10 14.05 4.58
C VAL A 119 -7.44 13.40 4.96
N VAL A 120 -7.99 12.52 4.13
CA VAL A 120 -9.19 11.72 4.46
C VAL A 120 -8.96 10.85 5.70
N ARG A 121 -7.79 10.23 5.83
CA ARG A 121 -7.45 9.41 7.01
C ARG A 121 -7.15 10.26 8.23
N LEU A 122 -6.55 11.43 8.05
CA LEU A 122 -6.21 12.35 9.13
C LEU A 122 -7.43 12.73 9.97
N GLN A 123 -8.62 12.88 9.36
CA GLN A 123 -9.85 13.21 10.11
C GLN A 123 -10.21 12.14 11.15
N GLN A 124 -9.84 10.87 10.93
CA GLN A 124 -10.18 9.77 11.83
C GLN A 124 -9.43 9.86 13.16
N VAL A 125 -8.35 10.64 13.19
CA VAL A 125 -7.53 10.91 14.37
C VAL A 125 -8.21 11.95 15.28
N ALA A 126 -9.08 12.80 14.72
CA ALA A 126 -9.83 13.76 15.50
C ALA A 126 -10.91 13.07 16.34
N GLN A 127 -11.09 13.53 17.58
CA GLN A 127 -12.27 13.16 18.37
C GLN A 127 -13.54 13.73 17.71
N PRO A 128 -14.74 13.18 17.99
CA PRO A 128 -16.00 13.81 17.57
C PRO A 128 -16.04 15.29 17.99
N GLY A 129 -16.31 16.20 17.05
CA GLY A 129 -16.30 17.66 17.28
C GLY A 129 -14.91 18.29 17.24
N GLY A 130 -13.86 17.49 17.02
CA GLY A 130 -12.46 17.92 17.00
C GLY A 130 -11.89 18.14 15.60
N ILE A 131 -10.68 18.68 15.57
CA ILE A 131 -9.90 18.89 14.34
C ILE A 131 -8.52 18.27 14.52
N ALA A 132 -8.05 17.55 13.51
CA ALA A 132 -6.69 17.02 13.44
C ALA A 132 -5.91 17.73 12.32
N ILE A 133 -4.72 18.24 12.64
CA ILE A 133 -3.83 18.88 11.67
C ILE A 133 -2.43 18.27 11.71
N THR A 134 -1.74 18.29 10.58
CA THR A 134 -0.32 17.90 10.55
C THR A 134 0.58 18.92 11.23
N HIS A 135 1.77 18.49 11.68
CA HIS A 135 2.81 19.42 12.13
C HIS A 135 3.10 20.54 11.11
N SER A 136 3.16 20.22 9.81
CA SER A 136 3.44 21.21 8.75
C SER A 136 2.36 22.29 8.62
N VAL A 137 1.10 21.95 8.89
CA VAL A 137 0.00 22.92 8.95
C VAL A 137 0.17 23.78 10.19
N ARG A 138 0.36 23.16 11.37
CA ARG A 138 0.52 23.90 12.62
C ARG A 138 1.67 24.90 12.59
N TRP A 139 2.81 24.50 12.00
CA TRP A 139 3.99 25.35 11.87
C TRP A 139 3.75 26.63 11.07
N GLN A 140 2.78 26.62 10.14
CA GLN A 140 2.48 27.77 9.28
C GLN A 140 1.39 28.69 9.85
N LEU A 141 0.74 28.32 10.95
CA LEU A 141 -0.31 29.13 11.58
C LEU A 141 0.26 30.34 12.32
N ALA A 142 -0.55 31.39 12.42
CA ALA A 142 -0.28 32.47 13.36
C ALA A 142 -0.20 31.95 14.81
N LYS A 143 0.62 32.58 15.66
CA LYS A 143 0.96 32.06 17.00
C LYS A 143 -0.26 31.83 17.89
N ASP A 144 -1.23 32.72 17.82
CA ASP A 144 -2.51 32.66 18.54
C ASP A 144 -3.35 31.46 18.08
N LEU A 145 -3.45 31.25 16.77
CA LEU A 145 -4.20 30.13 16.20
C LEU A 145 -3.50 28.78 16.44
N ALA A 146 -2.17 28.75 16.33
CA ALA A 146 -1.35 27.58 16.63
C ALA A 146 -1.46 27.15 18.10
N ALA A 147 -1.68 28.11 19.02
CA ALA A 147 -1.86 27.83 20.45
C ALA A 147 -3.17 27.09 20.75
N ALA A 148 -4.16 27.16 19.87
CA ALA A 148 -5.41 26.40 20.00
C ALA A 148 -5.22 24.89 19.72
N PHE A 149 -4.08 24.50 19.13
CA PHE A 149 -3.66 23.12 18.90
C PHE A 149 -2.55 22.75 19.87
N ASP A 150 -2.93 22.41 21.10
CA ASP A 150 -2.03 22.22 22.25
C ASP A 150 -1.69 20.75 22.52
N ARG A 151 -2.49 19.80 22.00
CA ARG A 151 -2.22 18.36 22.09
C ARG A 151 -1.57 17.85 20.82
N THR A 152 -0.52 17.06 20.99
CA THR A 152 0.20 16.37 19.90
C THR A 152 0.20 14.86 20.17
N GLN A 153 0.16 14.07 19.10
CA GLN A 153 0.37 12.63 19.15
C GLN A 153 1.01 12.14 17.85
N TRP A 154 1.84 11.11 17.97
CA TRP A 154 2.36 10.36 16.83
C TRP A 154 1.39 9.23 16.51
N VAL A 155 0.95 9.16 15.25
CA VAL A 155 -0.04 8.19 14.80
C VAL A 155 0.40 7.49 13.52
N GLU A 156 0.09 6.20 13.44
CA GLU A 156 0.17 5.42 12.21
C GLU A 156 -1.21 5.42 11.56
N LEU A 157 -1.30 5.94 10.34
CA LEU A 157 -2.55 5.94 9.58
C LEU A 157 -2.68 4.62 8.82
N LYS A 158 -3.88 4.06 8.77
CA LYS A 158 -4.13 2.77 8.10
C LYS A 158 -3.64 2.77 6.65
N GLY A 159 -2.67 1.90 6.35
CA GLY A 159 -2.05 1.76 5.03
C GLY A 159 -0.94 2.79 4.75
N MET A 160 -0.31 3.31 5.79
CA MET A 160 0.88 4.16 5.72
C MET A 160 1.90 3.65 6.73
N ASP A 161 3.12 3.39 6.25
CA ASP A 161 4.21 2.80 7.04
C ASP A 161 5.00 3.84 7.86
N GLU A 162 4.55 5.11 7.82
CA GLU A 162 5.18 6.24 8.49
C GLU A 162 4.32 6.71 9.68
N GLN A 163 5.00 7.16 10.75
CA GLN A 163 4.36 7.85 11.86
C GLN A 163 4.23 9.34 11.57
N PHE A 164 3.06 9.90 11.82
CA PHE A 164 2.77 11.32 11.62
C PHE A 164 2.56 12.01 12.95
N GLU A 165 3.23 13.15 13.13
CA GLU A 165 2.90 14.06 14.24
C GLU A 165 1.64 14.84 13.89
N VAL A 166 0.59 14.59 14.66
CA VAL A 166 -0.73 15.18 14.50
C VAL A 166 -1.07 16.02 15.72
N TRP A 167 -1.52 17.24 15.45
CA TRP A 167 -1.96 18.20 16.44
C TRP A 167 -3.47 18.29 16.47
N LEU A 168 -4.04 18.35 17.67
CA LEU A 168 -5.47 18.26 17.88
C LEU A 168 -6.03 19.55 18.45
N TRP A 169 -7.14 20.00 17.89
CA TRP A 169 -8.00 21.03 18.47
C TRP A 169 -9.28 20.40 18.99
N ARG A 170 -9.81 21.01 20.06
CA ARG A 170 -11.02 20.57 20.75
C ARG A 170 -11.93 21.76 21.01
N MET A 171 -13.23 21.51 21.06
CA MET A 171 -14.19 22.53 21.44
C MET A 171 -13.94 22.99 22.89
N PRO A 172 -13.80 24.30 23.14
CA PRO A 172 -13.63 24.81 24.49
C PRO A 172 -14.85 24.49 25.37
N GLY A 173 -14.63 23.83 26.51
CA GLY A 173 -15.68 23.53 27.50
C GLY A 173 -16.21 22.09 27.51
N GLU A 174 -15.76 21.21 26.61
CA GLU A 174 -16.08 19.78 26.66
C GLU A 174 -15.04 18.99 27.48
N GLU A 175 -15.39 18.54 28.68
CA GLU A 175 -14.63 17.53 29.44
C GLU A 175 -14.94 16.11 28.92
N MET A 176 -13.91 15.28 28.80
CA MET A 176 -14.02 13.96 28.18
C MET A 176 -14.57 12.93 29.19
N ALA A 177 -15.64 12.22 28.81
CA ALA A 177 -15.91 10.88 29.34
C ALA A 177 -14.76 9.96 28.88
N ALA A 178 -14.03 9.42 29.84
CA ALA A 178 -12.89 8.54 29.60
C ALA A 178 -13.39 7.20 29.04
N ASP A 179 -13.25 6.98 27.73
CA ASP A 179 -13.26 5.62 27.19
C ASP A 179 -12.39 5.47 25.94
N SER A 180 -11.70 4.32 25.90
CA SER A 180 -10.83 3.74 24.87
C SER A 180 -9.34 4.14 24.84
N THR A 181 -8.56 3.27 25.49
CA THR A 181 -7.23 2.77 25.09
C THR A 181 -6.12 3.79 24.81
N ALA A 182 -5.36 4.06 25.86
CA ALA A 182 -3.99 4.54 25.76
C ALA A 182 -3.14 3.58 24.91
N ILE A 183 -2.81 3.99 23.69
CA ILE A 183 -1.62 3.50 22.98
C ILE A 183 -0.43 4.26 23.60
N GLY A 184 0.59 3.52 24.02
CA GLY A 184 1.64 3.98 24.94
C GLY A 184 2.26 5.32 24.58
N MET A 185 2.18 6.27 25.51
CA MET A 185 2.92 7.54 25.46
C MET A 185 4.43 7.26 25.58
N GLY A 186 5.10 7.17 24.43
CA GLY A 186 6.55 7.31 24.36
C GLY A 186 6.96 8.78 24.45
N HIS A 187 7.00 9.34 25.66
CA HIS A 187 7.62 10.66 25.86
C HIS A 187 9.12 10.55 25.61
N ARG A 188 9.62 11.15 24.53
CA ARG A 188 11.05 11.47 24.38
C ARG A 188 11.27 12.87 24.98
N PRO A 189 12.03 13.03 26.08
CA PRO A 189 12.27 14.34 26.67
C PRO A 189 13.13 15.21 25.74
N LEU A 190 12.70 16.47 25.57
CA LEU A 190 13.44 17.53 24.89
C LEU A 190 14.71 17.85 25.69
N GLY A 191 15.90 17.50 25.15
CA GLY A 191 17.16 17.84 25.82
C GLY A 191 18.45 17.24 25.25
N GLN A 192 18.42 16.38 24.23
CA GLN A 192 19.65 15.91 23.59
C GLN A 192 20.00 16.76 22.35
N PRO A 193 21.24 17.28 22.24
CA PRO A 193 21.67 18.04 21.07
C PRO A 193 21.60 17.17 19.82
N ILE A 194 20.95 17.69 18.78
CA ILE A 194 20.98 17.12 17.43
C ILE A 194 22.38 17.41 16.87
N ALA A 195 23.19 16.36 16.64
CA ALA A 195 24.37 16.50 15.79
C ALA A 195 23.90 16.97 14.40
N PRO A 196 24.52 18.01 13.80
CA PRO A 196 24.02 18.57 12.55
C PRO A 196 23.96 17.47 11.48
N ALA A 197 22.75 17.22 10.99
CA ALA A 197 22.52 16.31 9.89
C ALA A 197 23.29 16.84 8.67
N ALA A 198 24.09 15.97 8.06
CA ALA A 198 24.78 16.26 6.82
C ALA A 198 23.78 16.69 5.73
N PRO A 199 24.17 17.61 4.82
CA PRO A 199 23.26 18.11 3.79
C PRO A 199 22.67 16.96 2.96
N PRO A 200 21.40 17.06 2.55
CA PRO A 200 20.69 15.99 1.85
C PRO A 200 21.41 15.68 0.54
N GLN A 201 22.00 14.48 0.45
CA GLN A 201 22.41 13.92 -0.82
C GLN A 201 21.15 13.63 -1.64
N ALA A 202 21.18 14.07 -2.89
CA ALA A 202 20.14 13.89 -3.89
C ALA A 202 19.54 12.48 -3.83
N ALA A 203 18.21 12.43 -3.78
CA ALA A 203 17.41 11.21 -3.82
C ALA A 203 17.96 10.24 -4.88
N ARG A 204 18.52 9.13 -4.40
CA ARG A 204 18.77 7.94 -5.21
C ARG A 204 17.42 7.35 -5.62
N GLY A 205 17.38 6.76 -6.81
CA GLY A 205 16.19 6.28 -7.50
C GLY A 205 15.39 5.16 -6.80
N PRO A 206 14.30 4.70 -7.44
CA PRO A 206 13.26 3.89 -6.81
C PRO A 206 13.67 2.43 -6.71
N THR A 207 13.68 1.88 -5.49
CA THR A 207 13.27 0.50 -5.17
C THR A 207 13.40 0.29 -3.66
N GLU A 208 12.32 -0.11 -3.00
CA GLU A 208 12.26 -1.36 -2.22
C GLU A 208 10.79 -1.69 -1.92
N GLY A 209 10.47 -2.98 -2.02
CA GLY A 209 9.13 -3.52 -2.30
C GLY A 209 8.05 -3.20 -1.26
N VAL A 210 6.84 -2.94 -1.77
CA VAL A 210 5.61 -2.92 -0.97
C VAL A 210 5.29 -4.35 -0.55
N GLU A 211 5.56 -4.67 0.72
CA GLU A 211 5.01 -5.83 1.43
C GLU A 211 3.49 -5.63 1.64
N GLY A 212 2.70 -5.82 0.59
CA GLY A 212 1.27 -6.07 0.69
C GLY A 212 1.02 -7.57 0.79
N ASP A 213 0.40 -8.04 1.88
CA ASP A 213 0.05 -9.46 2.12
C ASP A 213 -1.02 -10.02 1.14
N HIS A 214 -1.46 -9.19 0.18
CA HIS A 214 -2.43 -9.56 -0.85
C HIS A 214 -1.85 -9.34 -2.26
N PRO A 215 -2.05 -10.29 -3.20
CA PRO A 215 -1.63 -10.11 -4.59
C PRO A 215 -2.26 -8.86 -5.21
N SER A 216 -1.51 -8.13 -6.03
CA SER A 216 -1.96 -6.92 -6.73
C SER A 216 -1.90 -7.09 -8.25
N ILE A 217 -2.90 -6.58 -8.97
CA ILE A 217 -3.00 -6.61 -10.44
C ILE A 217 -3.22 -5.21 -11.01
N ALA A 218 -2.57 -4.87 -12.12
CA ALA A 218 -2.91 -3.70 -12.93
C ALA A 218 -3.36 -4.12 -14.33
N VAL A 219 -4.39 -3.46 -14.87
CA VAL A 219 -4.84 -3.63 -16.25
C VAL A 219 -4.25 -2.49 -17.10
N LEU A 220 -3.34 -2.82 -18.00
CA LEU A 220 -2.72 -1.85 -18.90
C LEU A 220 -3.65 -1.48 -20.07
N PRO A 221 -3.46 -0.29 -20.66
CA PRO A 221 -4.12 0.08 -21.90
C PRO A 221 -3.88 -0.97 -22.99
N PHE A 222 -4.95 -1.41 -23.65
CA PHE A 222 -4.87 -2.37 -24.74
C PHE A 222 -4.36 -1.68 -26.00
N ASP A 223 -3.45 -2.35 -26.72
CA ASP A 223 -2.88 -1.81 -27.95
C ASP A 223 -3.91 -1.81 -29.08
N ASN A 224 -4.08 -0.66 -29.73
CA ASN A 224 -4.86 -0.57 -30.95
C ASN A 224 -4.02 -1.01 -32.16
N MET A 225 -4.19 -2.26 -32.61
CA MET A 225 -3.50 -2.79 -33.78
C MET A 225 -4.16 -2.43 -35.12
N SER A 226 -5.18 -1.58 -35.10
CA SER A 226 -6.03 -1.28 -36.27
C SER A 226 -5.75 0.10 -36.86
N GLY A 227 -5.09 0.99 -36.12
CA GLY A 227 -4.87 2.39 -36.49
C GLY A 227 -6.14 3.26 -36.53
N ASP A 228 -7.31 2.66 -36.29
CA ASP A 228 -8.61 3.33 -36.28
C ASP A 228 -8.84 4.01 -34.91
N PRO A 229 -9.07 5.34 -34.85
CA PRO A 229 -9.38 6.04 -33.60
C PRO A 229 -10.56 5.43 -32.83
N VAL A 230 -11.57 4.91 -33.55
CA VAL A 230 -12.74 4.25 -32.95
C VAL A 230 -12.32 2.99 -32.19
N ALA A 231 -11.39 2.20 -32.76
CA ALA A 231 -10.83 1.03 -32.09
C ALA A 231 -10.06 1.38 -30.81
N GLY A 232 -9.47 2.58 -30.74
CA GLY A 232 -8.82 3.09 -29.53
C GLY A 232 -9.81 3.37 -28.40
N SER A 233 -10.94 4.04 -28.70
CA SER A 233 -11.99 4.28 -27.71
C SER A 233 -12.65 2.99 -27.21
N ILE A 234 -12.78 1.99 -28.07
CA ILE A 234 -13.29 0.67 -27.69
C ILE A 234 -12.32 -0.05 -26.76
N ALA A 235 -11.03 -0.07 -27.10
CA ALA A 235 -9.99 -0.63 -26.25
C ALA A 235 -9.97 0.02 -24.86
N ASP A 236 -10.20 1.33 -24.79
CA ASP A 236 -10.31 2.06 -23.53
C ASP A 236 -11.53 1.60 -22.71
N GLY A 237 -12.70 1.44 -23.34
CA GLY A 237 -13.92 0.93 -22.69
C GLY A 237 -13.75 -0.48 -22.14
N ILE A 238 -13.13 -1.38 -22.90
CA ILE A 238 -12.84 -2.75 -22.44
C ILE A 238 -11.93 -2.75 -21.21
N VAL A 239 -10.89 -1.91 -21.20
CA VAL A 239 -10.00 -1.77 -20.03
C VAL A 239 -10.76 -1.23 -18.81
N GLU A 240 -11.74 -0.35 -19.02
CA GLU A 240 -12.64 0.13 -17.96
C GLU A 240 -13.44 -1.01 -17.35
N GLU A 241 -14.13 -1.79 -18.19
CA GLU A 241 -14.99 -2.88 -17.74
C GLU A 241 -14.18 -4.03 -17.12
N MET A 242 -12.98 -4.32 -17.65
CA MET A 242 -12.05 -5.27 -17.05
C MET A 242 -11.60 -4.80 -15.67
N THR A 243 -11.23 -3.52 -15.51
CA THR A 243 -10.83 -2.97 -14.21
C THR A 243 -11.99 -3.04 -13.22
N ALA A 244 -13.20 -2.67 -13.65
CA ALA A 244 -14.40 -2.68 -12.81
C ALA A 244 -14.79 -4.11 -12.39
N THR A 245 -14.80 -5.07 -13.31
CA THR A 245 -15.14 -6.47 -13.04
C THR A 245 -14.11 -7.15 -12.14
N LEU A 246 -12.81 -6.98 -12.42
CA LEU A 246 -11.73 -7.51 -11.57
C LEU A 246 -11.75 -6.90 -10.17
N SER A 247 -12.18 -5.65 -10.02
CA SER A 247 -12.29 -4.99 -8.70
C SER A 247 -13.36 -5.61 -7.80
N ARG A 248 -14.28 -6.42 -8.35
CA ARG A 248 -15.28 -7.17 -7.57
C ARG A 248 -14.69 -8.45 -6.96
N VAL A 249 -13.55 -8.92 -7.45
CA VAL A 249 -12.85 -10.10 -6.94
C VAL A 249 -12.05 -9.72 -5.70
N ARG A 250 -12.24 -10.45 -4.59
CA ARG A 250 -11.60 -10.14 -3.30
C ARG A 250 -10.22 -10.79 -3.11
N ASP A 251 -9.82 -11.67 -4.01
CA ASP A 251 -8.59 -12.46 -3.89
C ASP A 251 -7.33 -11.63 -4.19
N PHE A 252 -7.45 -10.48 -4.86
CA PHE A 252 -6.36 -9.57 -5.22
C PHE A 252 -6.81 -8.10 -5.23
N THR A 253 -5.86 -7.19 -5.08
CA THR A 253 -6.09 -5.73 -5.19
C THR A 253 -5.91 -5.29 -6.64
N VAL A 254 -6.84 -4.50 -7.17
CA VAL A 254 -6.73 -3.92 -8.52
C VAL A 254 -6.18 -2.50 -8.45
N ILE A 255 -5.11 -2.22 -9.20
CA ILE A 255 -4.57 -0.88 -9.35
C ILE A 255 -5.54 -0.04 -10.18
N ALA A 256 -5.82 1.17 -9.70
CA ALA A 256 -6.70 2.11 -10.38
C ALA A 256 -6.25 2.32 -11.84
N ARG A 257 -7.21 2.23 -12.76
CA ARG A 257 -7.00 2.37 -14.21
C ARG A 257 -6.14 3.59 -14.57
N ASN A 258 -6.35 4.73 -13.94
CA ASN A 258 -5.65 5.97 -14.27
C ASN A 258 -4.14 5.91 -13.99
N SER A 259 -3.71 5.10 -13.03
CA SER A 259 -2.29 4.84 -12.78
C SER A 259 -1.68 4.02 -13.92
N ALA A 260 -2.38 2.98 -14.37
CA ALA A 260 -1.97 2.14 -15.50
C ALA A 260 -2.05 2.87 -16.85
N TYR A 261 -2.97 3.83 -16.99
CA TYR A 261 -3.18 4.59 -18.21
C TYR A 261 -2.02 5.52 -18.55
N ALA A 262 -1.19 5.89 -17.57
CA ALA A 262 0.04 6.65 -17.79
C ALA A 262 1.04 5.95 -18.73
N TYR A 263 0.89 4.63 -18.93
CA TYR A 263 1.72 3.81 -19.81
C TYR A 263 1.15 3.62 -21.21
N LYS A 264 0.02 4.28 -21.54
CA LYS A 264 -0.51 4.29 -22.91
C LYS A 264 0.53 4.86 -23.87
N ASP A 265 0.77 4.15 -24.98
CA ASP A 265 1.73 4.51 -26.04
C ASP A 265 3.19 4.65 -25.57
N ARG A 266 3.56 4.07 -24.42
CA ARG A 266 4.95 4.00 -23.94
C ARG A 266 5.58 2.63 -24.19
N PRO A 267 6.92 2.54 -24.27
CA PRO A 267 7.61 1.24 -24.28
C PRO A 267 7.25 0.43 -23.03
N LYS A 268 6.79 -0.80 -23.23
CA LYS A 268 6.26 -1.67 -22.17
C LYS A 268 7.36 -2.56 -21.60
N ASP A 269 8.16 -2.04 -20.66
CA ASP A 269 8.89 -2.92 -19.74
C ASP A 269 7.98 -3.25 -18.56
N VAL A 270 7.35 -4.42 -18.60
CA VAL A 270 6.45 -4.91 -17.54
C VAL A 270 7.11 -4.94 -16.16
N ARG A 271 8.43 -5.15 -16.04
CA ARG A 271 9.14 -5.12 -14.75
C ARG A 271 9.28 -3.71 -14.20
N GLN A 272 9.49 -2.73 -15.08
CA GLN A 272 9.51 -1.32 -14.68
C GLN A 272 8.12 -0.87 -14.26
N ILE A 273 7.10 -1.18 -15.07
CA ILE A 273 5.69 -0.86 -14.81
C ILE A 273 5.24 -1.46 -13.47
N SER A 274 5.59 -2.73 -13.21
CA SER A 274 5.29 -3.42 -11.95
C SER A 274 5.83 -2.67 -10.73
N ARG A 275 7.09 -2.22 -10.79
CA ARG A 275 7.73 -1.46 -9.71
C ARG A 275 7.10 -0.09 -9.51
N GLU A 276 6.79 0.60 -10.59
CA GLU A 276 6.19 1.95 -10.53
C GLU A 276 4.73 1.93 -10.06
N LEU A 277 3.97 0.88 -10.42
CA LEU A 277 2.56 0.72 -10.04
C LEU A 277 2.35 -0.02 -8.72
N GLY A 278 3.35 -0.72 -8.20
CA GLY A 278 3.18 -1.65 -7.08
C GLY A 278 2.30 -2.86 -7.42
N ALA A 279 2.17 -3.18 -8.72
CA ALA A 279 1.38 -4.30 -9.23
C ALA A 279 2.30 -5.50 -9.50
N ARG A 280 2.09 -6.61 -8.79
CA ARG A 280 2.82 -7.85 -9.08
C ARG A 280 2.39 -8.46 -10.42
N TYR A 281 1.08 -8.50 -10.64
CA TYR A 281 0.47 -9.07 -11.83
C TYR A 281 0.08 -7.96 -12.79
N ILE A 282 0.30 -8.18 -14.07
CA ILE A 282 -0.08 -7.24 -15.13
C ILE A 282 -0.99 -7.96 -16.11
N LEU A 283 -2.18 -7.38 -16.35
CA LEU A 283 -3.03 -7.75 -17.46
C LEU A 283 -2.79 -6.75 -18.59
N GLU A 284 -2.40 -7.25 -19.76
CA GLU A 284 -2.27 -6.44 -20.96
C GLU A 284 -2.97 -7.11 -22.14
N GLY A 285 -3.15 -6.38 -23.22
CA GLY A 285 -3.87 -6.90 -24.36
C GLY A 285 -3.79 -6.01 -25.59
N SER A 286 -4.50 -6.45 -26.62
CA SER A 286 -4.60 -5.72 -27.88
C SER A 286 -5.98 -5.90 -28.51
N LEU A 287 -6.39 -4.90 -29.26
CA LEU A 287 -7.62 -4.90 -30.04
C LEU A 287 -7.30 -4.72 -31.52
N ARG A 288 -7.89 -5.58 -32.35
CA ARG A 288 -7.85 -5.51 -33.81
C ARG A 288 -9.25 -5.45 -34.38
N LYS A 289 -9.53 -4.43 -35.19
CA LYS A 289 -10.79 -4.20 -35.88
C LYS A 289 -10.61 -4.42 -37.39
N ALA A 290 -11.53 -5.15 -38.00
CA ALA A 290 -11.61 -5.35 -39.44
C ALA A 290 -13.07 -5.27 -39.90
N GLY A 291 -13.45 -4.11 -40.47
CA GLY A 291 -14.85 -3.82 -40.81
C GLY A 291 -15.71 -3.80 -39.56
N ASN A 292 -16.69 -4.71 -39.50
CA ASN A 292 -17.60 -4.88 -38.36
C ASN A 292 -17.10 -5.89 -37.30
N ARG A 293 -15.97 -6.56 -37.53
CA ARG A 293 -15.43 -7.57 -36.61
C ARG A 293 -14.34 -7.00 -35.72
N VAL A 294 -14.33 -7.41 -34.47
CA VAL A 294 -13.29 -7.09 -33.49
C VAL A 294 -12.68 -8.38 -32.93
N ARG A 295 -11.37 -8.37 -32.74
CA ARG A 295 -10.62 -9.40 -32.02
C ARG A 295 -9.88 -8.76 -30.87
N ILE A 296 -10.08 -9.29 -29.68
CA ILE A 296 -9.44 -8.85 -28.44
C ILE A 296 -8.52 -9.98 -27.98
N THR A 297 -7.28 -9.66 -27.66
CA THR A 297 -6.34 -10.59 -27.02
C THR A 297 -5.98 -10.05 -25.65
N ALA A 298 -6.02 -10.89 -24.63
CA ALA A 298 -5.66 -10.52 -23.25
C ALA A 298 -4.67 -11.53 -22.68
N GLN A 299 -3.72 -11.06 -21.87
CA GLN A 299 -2.70 -11.88 -21.24
C GLN A 299 -2.33 -11.39 -19.84
N LEU A 300 -2.17 -12.34 -18.93
CA LEU A 300 -1.78 -12.14 -17.54
C LEU A 300 -0.30 -12.50 -17.36
N ILE A 301 0.46 -11.60 -16.74
CA ILE A 301 1.91 -11.72 -16.55
C ILE A 301 2.24 -11.58 -15.06
N ASP A 302 3.05 -12.50 -14.50
CA ASP A 302 3.80 -12.24 -13.26
C ASP A 302 4.95 -11.32 -13.65
N ALA A 303 4.80 -10.03 -13.37
CA ALA A 303 5.73 -9.01 -13.85
C ALA A 303 7.03 -8.97 -13.05
N VAL A 304 7.08 -9.56 -11.85
CA VAL A 304 8.32 -9.73 -11.08
C VAL A 304 9.20 -10.79 -11.75
N ARG A 305 8.60 -11.93 -12.11
CA ARG A 305 9.33 -13.02 -12.78
C ARG A 305 9.49 -12.78 -14.29
N GLY A 306 8.60 -12.00 -14.89
CA GLY A 306 8.52 -11.79 -16.35
C GLY A 306 7.93 -13.00 -17.08
N THR A 307 7.03 -13.74 -16.44
CA THR A 307 6.45 -14.97 -17.01
C THR A 307 4.96 -14.80 -17.29
N HIS A 308 4.51 -15.26 -18.46
CA HIS A 308 3.08 -15.30 -18.80
C HIS A 308 2.40 -16.43 -18.02
N LEU A 309 1.32 -16.10 -17.31
CA LEU A 309 0.52 -17.04 -16.54
C LEU A 309 -0.70 -17.54 -17.32
N TRP A 310 -1.26 -16.68 -18.17
CA TRP A 310 -2.47 -16.96 -18.95
C TRP A 310 -2.55 -16.03 -20.16
N ALA A 311 -3.15 -16.51 -21.25
CA ALA A 311 -3.49 -15.70 -22.42
C ALA A 311 -4.67 -16.31 -23.18
N ASP A 312 -5.53 -15.46 -23.75
CA ASP A 312 -6.68 -15.90 -24.55
C ASP A 312 -7.11 -14.83 -25.57
N SER A 313 -7.95 -15.21 -26.54
CA SER A 313 -8.45 -14.33 -27.59
C SER A 313 -9.95 -14.48 -27.83
N TYR A 314 -10.63 -13.35 -27.99
CA TYR A 314 -12.07 -13.26 -28.15
C TYR A 314 -12.43 -12.55 -29.46
N ASP A 315 -13.37 -13.13 -30.22
CA ASP A 315 -13.87 -12.58 -31.48
C ASP A 315 -15.32 -12.11 -31.31
N GLY A 316 -15.62 -10.90 -31.80
CA GLY A 316 -16.94 -10.26 -31.68
C GLY A 316 -17.29 -9.34 -32.83
N VAL A 317 -18.44 -8.68 -32.72
CA VAL A 317 -19.03 -7.79 -33.73
C VAL A 317 -19.38 -6.45 -33.08
N LEU A 318 -19.12 -5.32 -33.75
CA LEU A 318 -19.29 -3.98 -33.16
C LEU A 318 -20.74 -3.65 -32.81
N ASP A 319 -21.71 -4.20 -33.57
CA ASP A 319 -23.14 -3.92 -33.35
C ASP A 319 -23.62 -4.38 -31.96
N ASN A 320 -22.93 -5.36 -31.35
CA ASN A 320 -23.22 -5.87 -30.01
C ASN A 320 -22.04 -5.65 -29.05
N LEU A 321 -21.26 -4.59 -29.26
CA LEU A 321 -20.01 -4.39 -28.53
C LEU A 321 -20.22 -4.26 -27.01
N PHE A 322 -21.29 -3.60 -26.57
CA PHE A 322 -21.55 -3.43 -25.13
C PHE A 322 -21.82 -4.76 -24.43
N ASP A 323 -22.65 -5.63 -25.01
CA ASP A 323 -22.90 -6.99 -24.47
C ASP A 323 -21.63 -7.84 -24.52
N PHE A 324 -20.80 -7.63 -25.54
CA PHE A 324 -19.53 -8.33 -25.74
C PHE A 324 -18.45 -7.89 -24.74
N ASP A 325 -18.44 -6.61 -24.34
CA ASP A 325 -17.49 -6.06 -23.37
C ASP A 325 -17.71 -6.67 -21.97
N ASP A 326 -18.96 -6.75 -21.52
CA ASP A 326 -19.35 -7.38 -20.25
C ASP A 326 -18.99 -8.88 -20.24
N GLU A 327 -19.33 -9.60 -21.33
CA GLU A 327 -19.04 -11.03 -21.48
C GLU A 327 -17.52 -11.33 -21.43
N ILE A 328 -16.71 -10.50 -22.08
CA ILE A 328 -15.25 -10.64 -22.05
C ILE A 328 -14.72 -10.37 -20.65
N ALA A 329 -15.15 -9.29 -20.00
CA ALA A 329 -14.66 -8.94 -18.67
C ALA A 329 -14.95 -10.06 -17.66
N GLU A 330 -16.14 -10.67 -17.71
CA GLU A 330 -16.50 -11.81 -16.87
C GLU A 330 -15.65 -13.05 -17.15
N ARG A 331 -15.44 -13.40 -18.42
CA ARG A 331 -14.60 -14.55 -18.81
C ARG A 331 -13.15 -14.37 -18.38
N VAL A 332 -12.61 -13.17 -18.58
CA VAL A 332 -11.24 -12.81 -18.20
C VAL A 332 -11.10 -12.86 -16.68
N ALA A 333 -12.04 -12.30 -15.92
CA ALA A 333 -12.03 -12.41 -14.45
C ALA A 333 -12.09 -13.86 -13.97
N GLY A 334 -12.95 -14.69 -14.57
CA GLY A 334 -13.08 -16.11 -14.25
C GLY A 334 -11.84 -16.94 -14.56
N ALA A 335 -11.03 -16.56 -15.55
CA ALA A 335 -9.78 -17.23 -15.90
C ALA A 335 -8.56 -16.72 -15.10
N ILE A 336 -8.52 -15.42 -14.78
CA ILE A 336 -7.40 -14.78 -14.08
C ILE A 336 -7.37 -15.15 -12.60
N GLN A 337 -8.52 -15.20 -11.91
CA GLN A 337 -8.56 -15.47 -10.48
C GLN A 337 -7.91 -16.82 -10.10
N PRO A 338 -8.24 -17.97 -10.75
CA PRO A 338 -7.55 -19.23 -10.50
C PRO A 338 -6.04 -19.17 -10.80
N SER A 339 -5.66 -18.43 -11.84
CA SER A 339 -4.27 -18.31 -12.28
C SER A 339 -3.41 -17.56 -11.26
N ILE A 340 -3.91 -16.42 -10.73
CA ILE A 340 -3.26 -15.67 -9.64
C ILE A 340 -3.20 -16.52 -8.37
N ARG A 341 -4.31 -17.17 -8.00
CA ARG A 341 -4.36 -18.00 -6.80
C ARG A 341 -3.34 -19.15 -6.85
N ALA A 342 -3.18 -19.80 -8.00
CA ALA A 342 -2.18 -20.85 -8.18
C ALA A 342 -0.75 -20.31 -8.02
N ALA A 343 -0.46 -19.14 -8.58
CA ALA A 343 0.84 -18.47 -8.44
C ALA A 343 1.13 -18.10 -6.97
N GLU A 344 0.17 -17.55 -6.24
CA GLU A 344 0.28 -17.21 -4.80
C GLU A 344 0.43 -18.44 -3.91
N ILE A 345 -0.25 -19.55 -4.20
CA ILE A 345 -0.04 -20.81 -3.47
C ILE A 345 1.39 -21.31 -3.66
N ALA A 346 1.93 -21.25 -4.88
CA ALA A 346 3.31 -21.62 -5.14
C ALA A 346 4.31 -20.70 -4.40
N LEU A 347 3.99 -19.42 -4.25
CA LEU A 347 4.79 -18.44 -3.49
C LEU A 347 4.74 -18.68 -1.98
N ALA A 348 3.56 -18.93 -1.43
CA ALA A 348 3.37 -19.18 -0.01
C ALA A 348 4.09 -20.46 0.45
N ARG A 349 4.12 -21.50 -0.40
CA ARG A 349 4.92 -22.72 -0.18
C ARG A 349 6.42 -22.45 -0.06
N GLY A 350 6.93 -21.39 -0.68
CA GLY A 350 8.33 -20.96 -0.55
C GLY A 350 8.62 -20.11 0.69
N LYS A 351 7.60 -19.45 1.29
CA LYS A 351 7.75 -18.52 2.42
C LYS A 351 7.44 -19.12 3.80
N ARG A 352 6.58 -20.14 3.86
CA ARG A 352 6.23 -20.84 5.10
C ARG A 352 6.90 -22.21 5.10
N PRO A 353 7.69 -22.58 6.12
CA PRO A 353 8.05 -23.98 6.31
C PRO A 353 6.77 -24.80 6.44
N GLU A 354 6.68 -25.91 5.71
CA GLU A 354 5.51 -26.81 5.75
C GLU A 354 5.35 -27.44 7.14
N ASN A 355 6.43 -27.43 7.93
CA ASN A 355 6.51 -27.97 9.27
C ASN A 355 6.94 -26.93 10.32
N LEU A 356 6.02 -26.53 11.21
CA LEU A 356 6.29 -25.59 12.31
C LEU A 356 7.36 -26.10 13.29
N ALA A 357 7.57 -27.41 13.41
CA ALA A 357 8.66 -27.95 14.22
C ALA A 357 10.03 -27.73 13.56
N ALA A 358 10.10 -27.80 12.22
CA ALA A 358 11.32 -27.43 11.49
C ALA A 358 11.63 -25.93 11.63
N TYR A 359 10.59 -25.09 11.68
CA TYR A 359 10.72 -23.66 11.94
C TYR A 359 11.30 -23.36 13.34
N ASP A 360 10.75 -23.99 14.39
CA ASP A 360 11.24 -23.86 15.77
C ASP A 360 12.74 -24.23 15.87
N LEU A 361 13.13 -25.32 15.23
CA LEU A 361 14.52 -25.77 15.20
C LEU A 361 15.45 -24.75 14.53
N VAL A 362 15.01 -24.12 13.42
CA VAL A 362 15.78 -23.04 12.79
C VAL A 362 15.91 -21.84 13.71
N LEU A 363 14.83 -21.40 14.36
CA LEU A 363 14.89 -20.27 15.30
C LEU A 363 15.82 -20.55 16.48
N ARG A 364 15.83 -21.78 16.99
CA ARG A 364 16.73 -22.22 18.06
C ARG A 364 18.18 -22.32 17.59
N ALA A 365 18.43 -22.64 16.32
CA ALA A 365 19.78 -22.72 15.77
C ALA A 365 20.44 -21.34 15.59
N LEU A 366 19.68 -20.27 15.36
CA LEU A 366 20.22 -18.94 15.04
C LEU A 366 21.16 -18.36 16.11
N PRO A 367 20.80 -18.32 17.42
CA PRO A 367 21.71 -17.84 18.46
C PRO A 367 23.03 -18.61 18.49
N HIS A 368 22.98 -19.92 18.27
CA HIS A 368 24.15 -20.79 18.25
C HIS A 368 25.04 -20.55 17.02
N LEU A 369 24.43 -20.32 15.85
CA LEU A 369 25.15 -19.96 14.62
C LEU A 369 25.89 -18.63 14.76
N TRP A 370 25.29 -17.64 15.44
CA TRP A 370 25.87 -16.31 15.63
C TRP A 370 26.88 -16.22 16.77
N ALA A 371 26.83 -17.16 17.73
CA ALA A 371 27.76 -17.16 18.87
C ALA A 371 29.22 -17.33 18.43
N ASN A 372 29.47 -17.92 17.25
CA ASN A 372 30.82 -18.17 16.72
C ASN A 372 31.72 -18.91 17.73
N ARG A 373 31.18 -19.92 18.41
CA ARG A 373 31.93 -20.82 19.28
C ARG A 373 31.80 -22.25 18.77
N TYR A 374 32.80 -23.08 19.06
CA TYR A 374 32.86 -24.47 18.62
C TYR A 374 31.60 -25.26 19.02
N ASP A 375 31.27 -25.29 20.31
CA ASP A 375 30.12 -26.07 20.83
C ASP A 375 28.78 -25.54 20.30
N ASP A 376 28.65 -24.22 20.21
CA ASP A 376 27.45 -23.58 19.65
C ASP A 376 27.29 -23.92 18.15
N ASN A 377 28.36 -23.86 17.36
CA ASN A 377 28.29 -24.20 15.94
C ASN A 377 27.91 -25.68 15.72
N LEU A 378 28.40 -26.60 16.56
CA LEU A 378 27.96 -28.00 16.53
C LEU A 378 26.47 -28.16 16.84
N GLU A 379 25.95 -27.42 17.83
CA GLU A 379 24.52 -27.45 18.16
C GLU A 379 23.67 -26.82 17.04
N ALA A 380 24.14 -25.74 16.41
CA ALA A 380 23.51 -25.16 15.24
C ALA A 380 23.42 -26.16 14.08
N ILE A 381 24.51 -26.88 13.77
CA ILE A 381 24.53 -27.94 12.76
C ILE A 381 23.50 -29.02 13.10
N ARG A 382 23.48 -29.49 14.36
CA ARG A 382 22.56 -30.54 14.82
C ARG A 382 21.09 -30.12 14.64
N LEU A 383 20.74 -28.91 15.07
CA LEU A 383 19.38 -28.37 14.96
C LEU A 383 18.95 -28.16 13.51
N LEU A 384 19.85 -27.68 12.65
CA LEU A 384 19.59 -27.45 11.23
C LEU A 384 19.45 -28.75 10.44
N ASP A 385 20.28 -29.75 10.71
CA ASP A 385 20.14 -31.09 10.12
C ASP A 385 18.83 -31.77 10.57
N GLU A 386 18.40 -31.54 11.81
CA GLU A 386 17.10 -32.02 12.29
C GLU A 386 15.93 -31.29 11.60
N ALA A 387 16.02 -29.97 11.42
CA ALA A 387 15.02 -29.19 10.69
C ALA A 387 14.87 -29.68 9.25
N ARG A 388 15.97 -29.96 8.56
CA ARG A 388 15.99 -30.49 7.18
C ARG A 388 15.43 -31.90 7.08
N ARG A 389 15.58 -32.72 8.12
CA ARG A 389 14.96 -34.04 8.17
C ARG A 389 13.43 -33.95 8.31
N LEU A 390 12.94 -32.94 9.04
CA LEU A 390 11.51 -32.70 9.24
C LEU A 390 10.82 -32.01 8.06
N ASP A 391 11.57 -31.18 7.32
CA ASP A 391 11.13 -30.51 6.11
C ASP A 391 12.30 -30.45 5.10
N PRO A 392 12.44 -31.47 4.23
CA PRO A 392 13.50 -31.52 3.23
C PRO A 392 13.43 -30.40 2.18
N GLY A 393 12.29 -29.73 2.04
CA GLY A 393 12.10 -28.60 1.14
C GLY A 393 12.45 -27.24 1.76
N TYR A 394 12.84 -27.22 3.04
CA TYR A 394 13.03 -25.96 3.76
C TYR A 394 14.35 -25.28 3.40
N ALA A 395 14.34 -24.51 2.31
CA ALA A 395 15.52 -23.87 1.72
C ALA A 395 16.32 -23.01 2.72
N ARG A 396 15.66 -22.33 3.67
CA ARG A 396 16.34 -21.56 4.73
C ARG A 396 17.16 -22.45 5.65
N ALA A 397 16.62 -23.60 6.08
CA ALA A 397 17.35 -24.54 6.91
C ALA A 397 18.56 -25.12 6.17
N THR A 398 18.39 -25.46 4.89
CA THR A 398 19.48 -25.96 4.04
C THR A 398 20.59 -24.92 3.83
N ALA A 399 20.25 -23.66 3.56
CA ALA A 399 21.24 -22.59 3.40
C ALA A 399 21.99 -22.28 4.71
N LEU A 400 21.29 -22.23 5.85
CA LEU A 400 21.92 -22.02 7.16
C LEU A 400 22.81 -23.21 7.55
N ALA A 401 22.43 -24.45 7.21
CA ALA A 401 23.27 -25.62 7.44
C ALA A 401 24.58 -25.53 6.64
N ALA A 402 24.51 -25.07 5.39
CA ALA A 402 25.69 -24.83 4.57
C ALA A 402 26.61 -23.76 5.19
N TRP A 403 26.05 -22.66 5.69
CA TRP A 403 26.80 -21.63 6.39
C TRP A 403 27.47 -22.18 7.65
N ALA A 404 26.73 -22.91 8.49
CA ALA A 404 27.27 -23.50 9.71
C ALA A 404 28.50 -24.38 9.43
N ARG A 405 28.47 -25.18 8.37
CA ARG A 405 29.63 -25.97 7.91
C ARG A 405 30.76 -25.11 7.34
N GLY A 406 30.45 -24.01 6.66
CA GLY A 406 31.43 -23.00 6.24
C GLY A 406 32.18 -22.37 7.42
N GLN A 407 31.48 -21.99 8.49
CA GLN A 407 32.10 -21.54 9.74
C GLN A 407 32.98 -22.63 10.35
N HIS A 408 32.50 -23.88 10.36
CA HIS A 408 33.23 -25.02 10.89
C HIS A 408 34.57 -25.24 10.17
N ILE A 409 34.63 -24.96 8.86
CA ILE A 409 35.85 -25.00 8.05
C ILE A 409 36.75 -23.79 8.36
N VAL A 410 36.22 -22.58 8.26
CA VAL A 410 37.01 -21.33 8.29
C VAL A 410 37.57 -21.04 9.68
N TYR A 411 36.87 -21.46 10.74
CA TYR A 411 37.36 -21.36 12.12
C TYR A 411 38.24 -22.54 12.54
N ASN A 412 38.61 -23.41 11.60
CA ASN A 412 39.50 -24.55 11.84
C ASN A 412 38.98 -25.50 12.93
N TRP A 413 37.66 -25.74 12.93
CA TRP A 413 36.97 -26.63 13.85
C TRP A 413 36.71 -28.02 13.25
N ALA A 414 36.65 -28.11 11.92
CA ALA A 414 36.44 -29.36 11.20
C ALA A 414 37.60 -30.34 11.41
N SER A 415 37.30 -31.52 11.95
CA SER A 415 38.24 -32.64 12.06
C SER A 415 38.58 -33.26 10.70
N ASP A 416 37.62 -33.26 9.78
CA ASP A 416 37.80 -33.59 8.37
C ASP A 416 37.28 -32.43 7.52
N THR A 417 38.20 -31.56 7.11
CA THR A 417 37.88 -30.37 6.32
C THR A 417 37.33 -30.73 4.94
N GLU A 418 37.81 -31.79 4.31
CA GLU A 418 37.40 -32.15 2.95
C GLU A 418 35.98 -32.73 2.96
N ALA A 419 35.67 -33.63 3.90
CA ALA A 419 34.32 -34.15 4.04
C ALA A 419 33.32 -33.05 4.42
N THR A 420 33.71 -32.12 5.30
CA THR A 420 32.86 -30.99 5.69
C THR A 420 32.60 -30.05 4.50
N ARG A 421 33.61 -29.80 3.66
CA ARG A 421 33.49 -28.99 2.45
C ARG A 421 32.62 -29.67 1.40
N ALA A 422 32.77 -30.99 1.23
CA ALA A 422 31.95 -31.76 0.30
C ALA A 422 30.45 -31.70 0.66
N GLU A 423 30.12 -31.86 1.95
CA GLU A 423 28.72 -31.73 2.39
C GLU A 423 28.23 -30.28 2.25
N GLY A 424 29.01 -29.28 2.65
CA GLY A 424 28.65 -27.87 2.47
C GLY A 424 28.33 -27.52 1.01
N ARG A 425 29.11 -28.03 0.04
CA ARG A 425 28.84 -27.85 -1.39
C ARG A 425 27.53 -28.50 -1.82
N ARG A 426 27.23 -29.72 -1.34
CA ARG A 426 25.96 -30.39 -1.61
C ARG A 426 24.78 -29.55 -1.14
N LEU A 427 24.89 -28.97 0.07
CA LEU A 427 23.87 -28.10 0.64
C LEU A 427 23.69 -26.80 -0.13
N ILE A 428 24.78 -26.20 -0.63
CA ILE A 428 24.72 -25.01 -1.49
C ILE A 428 23.96 -25.32 -2.79
N GLU A 429 24.25 -26.46 -3.42
CA GLU A 429 23.55 -26.88 -4.64
C GLU A 429 22.06 -27.13 -4.37
N GLU A 430 21.73 -27.86 -3.30
CA GLU A 430 20.35 -28.14 -2.87
C GLU A 430 19.57 -26.85 -2.56
N ALA A 431 20.19 -25.94 -1.81
CA ALA A 431 19.60 -24.63 -1.51
C ALA A 431 19.39 -23.82 -2.80
N THR A 432 20.38 -23.75 -3.70
CA THR A 432 20.26 -22.95 -4.95
C THR A 432 19.03 -23.33 -5.78
N HIS A 433 18.63 -24.60 -5.80
CA HIS A 433 17.45 -25.07 -6.56
C HIS A 433 16.11 -24.80 -5.85
N SER A 434 16.13 -24.59 -4.53
CA SER A 434 14.93 -24.48 -3.70
C SER A 434 14.73 -23.09 -3.10
N ILE A 435 15.75 -22.23 -3.13
CA ILE A 435 15.72 -20.91 -2.52
C ILE A 435 14.82 -19.97 -3.33
N GLY A 436 13.84 -19.37 -2.66
CA GLY A 436 13.07 -18.26 -3.18
C GLY A 436 13.70 -16.92 -2.79
N ASP A 437 12.89 -15.87 -2.81
CA ASP A 437 13.27 -14.50 -2.45
C ASP A 437 13.34 -14.28 -0.92
N ASP A 438 13.83 -15.28 -0.18
CA ASP A 438 13.97 -15.22 1.28
C ASP A 438 15.31 -14.55 1.63
N PRO A 439 15.31 -13.33 2.21
CA PRO A 439 16.55 -12.58 2.46
C PRO A 439 17.54 -13.30 3.38
N MET A 440 17.04 -14.03 4.38
CA MET A 440 17.89 -14.76 5.33
C MET A 440 18.49 -15.99 4.68
N ALA A 441 17.69 -16.71 3.88
CA ALA A 441 18.18 -17.86 3.13
C ALA A 441 19.21 -17.43 2.07
N LEU A 442 18.96 -16.35 1.33
CA LEU A 442 19.89 -15.79 0.35
C LEU A 442 21.20 -15.33 1.00
N THR A 443 21.12 -14.62 2.14
CA THR A 443 22.31 -14.21 2.90
C THR A 443 23.13 -15.43 3.37
N ALA A 444 22.45 -16.46 3.87
CA ALA A 444 23.09 -17.69 4.30
C ALA A 444 23.75 -18.44 3.14
N LEU A 445 23.10 -18.49 1.98
CA LEU A 445 23.63 -19.11 0.77
C LEU A 445 24.87 -18.37 0.25
N ALA A 446 24.81 -17.04 0.13
CA ALA A 446 25.94 -16.22 -0.28
C ALA A 446 27.14 -16.39 0.66
N THR A 447 26.87 -16.36 1.97
CA THR A 447 27.91 -16.59 2.98
C THR A 447 28.48 -18.00 2.86
N ALA A 448 27.65 -19.02 2.65
CA ALA A 448 28.11 -20.38 2.43
C ALA A 448 28.97 -20.51 1.16
N CYS A 449 28.59 -19.89 0.04
CA CYS A 449 29.41 -19.83 -1.19
C CYS A 449 30.79 -19.23 -0.91
N SER A 450 30.84 -18.13 -0.16
CA SER A 450 32.09 -17.47 0.23
C SER A 450 32.97 -18.38 1.09
N LEU A 451 32.40 -19.03 2.11
CA LEU A 451 33.17 -19.80 3.11
C LEU A 451 33.53 -21.22 2.63
N VAL A 452 32.63 -21.89 1.90
CA VAL A 452 32.78 -23.29 1.48
C VAL A 452 33.37 -23.41 0.08
N LEU A 453 33.07 -22.50 -0.84
CA LEU A 453 33.57 -22.57 -2.22
C LEU A 453 34.69 -21.55 -2.51
N ALA A 454 34.84 -20.52 -1.68
CA ALA A 454 35.68 -19.35 -1.96
C ALA A 454 35.30 -18.66 -3.28
N ASP A 455 34.02 -18.71 -3.64
CA ASP A 455 33.45 -18.12 -4.85
C ASP A 455 32.67 -16.84 -4.50
N LEU A 456 33.34 -15.69 -4.63
CA LEU A 456 32.80 -14.38 -4.29
C LEU A 456 31.95 -13.77 -5.41
N ASP A 457 32.06 -14.29 -6.64
CA ASP A 457 31.23 -13.82 -7.77
C ASP A 457 29.83 -14.46 -7.71
N ARG A 458 29.76 -15.70 -7.19
CA ARG A 458 28.51 -16.41 -6.96
C ARG A 458 27.81 -16.01 -5.66
N ALA A 459 28.58 -15.55 -4.66
CA ALA A 459 28.06 -15.02 -3.40
C ALA A 459 27.49 -13.61 -3.59
#